data_AF-X1FCI0-F1
#
_entry.id   AF-X1FCI0-F1
#
_cell.length_a   1.000
_cell.length_b   1.000
_cell.length_c   1.000
_cell.angle_alpha   90.00
_cell.angle_beta   90.00
_cell.angle_gamma   90.00
#
_symmetry.space_group_name_H-M   'P 1'
#
loop_
_entity.id
_entity.type
_entity.pdbx_description
1 polymer ?
#
loop_
_entity_poly.entity_id
_entity_poly.type
_entity_poly.pdbx_seq_one_letter_code
_entity_poly.pdbx_strand_id
1 'polypeptide(L)'
;SRGTHIFPLKHAMRLIRDTIVFGADEMPGLRPVSINGHHPREAGASREQVLGFHLAFGIAYVQLGIGAGLDIDKFSARITFNDSSGSLEMFKEIAYLRAARRMWAKIMKERFGAKDPRSMIYRDVGGCMMGHDNCTVSRPLNNLVRSVIGGVAEALSGYIPTCYPPFDEALGLGHSMEAIQLEQDAARIIMFEAGLCDVVDPLAGSYYVEYLTDELEKAGWEIIKKIDQMGGMVAAIESGWLDREIAKSAYDIPLALSDSTSALMSSTS
;
A
#
# COMPACT_ATOMS: atom_id res chain seq x y z
N SER A 1 6.60 0.23 12.85
CA SER A 1 7.36 1.16 11.99
C SER A 1 7.26 2.62 12.44
N ARG A 2 6.08 3.29 12.47
CA ARG A 2 6.00 4.77 12.65
C ARG A 2 6.40 5.34 14.03
N GLY A 3 6.48 4.53 15.08
CA GLY A 3 6.94 4.97 16.41
C GLY A 3 5.96 5.87 17.19
N THR A 4 4.72 6.06 16.74
CA THR A 4 3.73 6.98 17.33
C THR A 4 2.71 6.28 18.24
N HIS A 5 3.05 5.13 18.81
CA HIS A 5 2.12 4.40 19.69
C HIS A 5 2.17 4.96 21.11
N ILE A 6 1.01 5.00 21.78
CA ILE A 6 0.89 5.52 23.16
C ILE A 6 0.73 4.36 24.15
N PHE A 7 -0.16 3.42 23.83
CA PHE A 7 -0.49 2.30 24.71
C PHE A 7 0.17 1.00 24.25
N PRO A 8 0.37 0.03 25.17
CA PRO A 8 0.74 -1.32 24.80
C PRO A 8 -0.23 -1.93 23.78
N LEU A 9 0.26 -2.85 22.94
CA LEU A 9 -0.46 -3.38 21.78
C LEU A 9 -1.89 -3.86 22.12
N LYS A 10 -2.05 -4.62 23.20
CA LYS A 10 -3.37 -5.11 23.65
C LYS A 10 -4.39 -3.98 23.86
N HIS A 11 -3.97 -2.88 24.48
CA HIS A 11 -4.86 -1.74 24.74
C HIS A 11 -5.15 -0.95 23.46
N ALA A 12 -4.15 -0.79 22.58
CA ALA A 12 -4.33 -0.17 21.27
C ALA A 12 -5.32 -0.98 20.40
N MET A 13 -5.19 -2.30 20.37
CA MET A 13 -6.12 -3.19 19.65
C MET A 13 -7.54 -3.12 20.20
N ARG A 14 -7.70 -2.97 21.53
CA ARG A 14 -9.02 -2.73 22.15
C ARG A 14 -9.64 -1.43 21.66
N LEU A 15 -8.88 -0.35 21.57
CA LEU A 15 -9.37 0.93 21.07
C LEU A 15 -9.82 0.83 19.61
N ILE A 16 -9.03 0.15 18.76
CA ILE A 16 -9.40 -0.08 17.35
C ILE A 16 -10.70 -0.88 17.26
N ARG A 17 -10.84 -1.96 18.04
CA ARG A 17 -12.08 -2.74 18.12
C ARG A 17 -13.27 -1.86 18.48
N ASP A 18 -13.16 -1.08 19.55
CA ASP A 18 -14.25 -0.22 20.02
C ASP A 18 -14.63 0.83 18.97
N THR A 19 -13.66 1.40 18.25
CA THR A 19 -13.91 2.32 17.11
C THR A 19 -14.61 1.63 15.94
N ILE A 20 -14.25 0.38 15.61
CA ILE A 20 -14.92 -0.40 14.56
C ILE A 20 -16.37 -0.67 14.94
N VAL A 21 -16.62 -1.09 16.19
CA VAL A 21 -17.98 -1.35 16.71
C VAL A 21 -18.83 -0.09 16.66
N PHE A 22 -18.31 1.01 17.22
CA PHE A 22 -19.01 2.29 17.18
C PHE A 22 -19.28 2.77 15.76
N GLY A 23 -18.32 2.64 14.85
CA GLY A 23 -18.50 2.99 13.44
C GLY A 23 -19.56 2.13 12.75
N ALA A 24 -19.65 0.85 13.07
CA ALA A 24 -20.64 -0.05 12.50
C ALA A 24 -22.07 0.21 13.00
N ASP A 25 -22.23 0.62 14.25
CA ASP A 25 -23.54 0.79 14.90
C ASP A 25 -24.08 2.22 14.80
N GLU A 26 -23.23 3.22 15.04
CA GLU A 26 -23.65 4.62 15.21
C GLU A 26 -23.28 5.51 14.02
N MET A 27 -22.25 5.14 13.25
CA MET A 27 -21.77 5.95 12.13
C MET A 27 -21.52 5.14 10.84
N PRO A 28 -22.57 4.60 10.18
CA PRO A 28 -22.40 3.66 9.07
C PRO A 28 -21.62 4.18 7.86
N GLY A 29 -21.41 5.49 7.74
CA GLY A 29 -20.57 6.12 6.70
C GLY A 29 -19.09 6.25 7.06
N LEU A 30 -18.73 6.09 8.34
CA LEU A 30 -17.36 6.19 8.83
C LEU A 30 -16.51 5.02 8.30
N ARG A 31 -15.25 5.32 8.00
CA ARG A 31 -14.21 4.35 7.65
C ARG A 31 -13.22 4.30 8.81
N PRO A 32 -13.44 3.41 9.80
CA PRO A 32 -12.76 3.50 11.09
C PRO A 32 -11.27 3.15 11.01
N VAL A 33 -10.86 2.42 9.97
CA VAL A 33 -9.49 1.94 9.80
C VAL A 33 -9.07 2.07 8.35
N SER A 34 -7.90 2.67 8.14
CA SER A 34 -7.15 2.59 6.89
C SER A 34 -5.81 1.92 7.20
N ILE A 35 -5.58 0.75 6.60
CA ILE A 35 -4.40 -0.06 6.84
C ILE A 35 -3.29 0.50 5.94
N ASN A 36 -2.17 0.92 6.51
CA ASN A 36 -1.11 1.60 5.76
C ASN A 36 0.05 0.64 5.40
N GLY A 37 0.46 0.61 4.13
CA GLY A 37 1.59 -0.16 3.62
C GLY A 37 2.91 0.62 3.49
N HIS A 38 2.83 1.95 3.47
CA HIS A 38 3.95 2.87 3.23
C HIS A 38 4.95 2.91 4.36
N HIS A 39 4.50 2.98 5.61
CA HIS A 39 5.45 3.08 6.72
C HIS A 39 6.37 1.84 6.83
N PRO A 40 5.89 0.59 6.60
CA PRO A 40 6.79 -0.54 6.42
C PRO A 40 7.72 -0.39 5.20
N ARG A 41 7.23 0.13 4.07
CA ARG A 41 8.03 0.32 2.85
C ARG A 41 9.18 1.32 3.05
N GLU A 42 8.89 2.50 3.61
CA GLU A 42 9.89 3.52 3.98
C GLU A 42 10.88 2.99 5.02
N ALA A 43 10.43 2.12 5.91
CA ALA A 43 11.29 1.46 6.88
C ALA A 43 12.21 0.38 6.25
N GLY A 44 12.09 0.13 4.94
CA GLY A 44 12.96 -0.79 4.19
C GLY A 44 12.36 -2.17 3.93
N ALA A 45 11.06 -2.39 4.16
CA ALA A 45 10.41 -3.64 3.78
C ALA A 45 10.40 -3.83 2.26
N SER A 46 10.55 -5.07 1.80
CA SER A 46 10.37 -5.40 0.39
C SER A 46 8.89 -5.29 -0.03
N ARG A 47 8.63 -5.23 -1.33
CA ARG A 47 7.26 -5.19 -1.88
C ARG A 47 6.43 -6.40 -1.46
N GLU A 48 7.04 -7.59 -1.49
CA GLU A 48 6.44 -8.85 -1.08
C GLU A 48 6.10 -8.83 0.42
N GLN A 49 7.02 -8.33 1.25
CA GLN A 49 6.81 -8.16 2.68
C GLN A 49 5.64 -7.23 2.97
N VAL A 50 5.60 -6.06 2.33
CA VAL A 50 4.48 -5.13 2.47
C VAL A 50 3.17 -5.82 2.09
N LEU A 51 3.10 -6.56 0.97
CA LEU A 51 1.89 -7.28 0.55
C LEU A 51 1.37 -8.22 1.65
N GLY A 52 2.26 -9.07 2.17
CA GLY A 52 1.91 -10.03 3.22
C GLY A 52 1.54 -9.36 4.54
N PHE A 53 2.33 -8.38 5.00
CA PHE A 53 2.09 -7.67 6.26
C PHE A 53 0.78 -6.89 6.22
N HIS A 54 0.54 -6.18 5.12
CA HIS A 54 -0.61 -5.32 4.94
C HIS A 54 -1.92 -6.10 4.98
N LEU A 55 -2.00 -7.22 4.26
CA LEU A 55 -3.16 -8.10 4.30
C LEU A 55 -3.30 -8.81 5.66
N ALA A 56 -2.19 -9.17 6.32
CA ALA A 56 -2.22 -9.76 7.66
C ALA A 56 -2.70 -8.78 8.74
N PHE A 57 -2.37 -7.49 8.64
CA PHE A 57 -3.00 -6.45 9.48
C PHE A 57 -4.50 -6.37 9.25
N GLY A 58 -4.94 -6.41 7.98
CA GLY A 58 -6.37 -6.44 7.65
C GLY A 58 -7.10 -7.64 8.23
N ILE A 59 -6.50 -8.83 8.14
CA ILE A 59 -6.99 -10.06 8.79
C ILE A 59 -7.18 -9.83 10.29
N ALA A 60 -6.19 -9.26 10.98
CA ALA A 60 -6.27 -9.04 12.43
C ALA A 60 -7.40 -8.06 12.80
N TYR A 61 -7.62 -7.00 12.01
CA TYR A 61 -8.71 -6.05 12.27
C TYR A 61 -10.10 -6.62 11.94
N VAL A 62 -10.22 -7.43 10.89
CA VAL A 62 -11.48 -8.17 10.62
C VAL A 62 -11.78 -9.13 11.77
N GLN A 63 -10.76 -9.85 12.27
CA GLN A 63 -10.90 -10.72 13.44
C GLN A 63 -11.34 -9.97 14.69
N LEU A 64 -10.86 -8.73 14.92
CA LEU A 64 -11.33 -7.91 16.04
C LEU A 64 -12.83 -7.59 15.94
N GLY A 65 -13.31 -7.20 14.76
CA GLY A 65 -14.73 -6.89 14.55
C GLY A 65 -15.62 -8.11 14.75
N ILE A 66 -15.27 -9.24 14.15
CA ILE A 66 -15.98 -10.52 14.32
C ILE A 66 -15.94 -10.97 15.79
N GLY A 67 -14.77 -10.89 16.43
CA GLY A 67 -14.60 -11.23 17.85
C GLY A 67 -15.37 -10.32 18.80
N ALA A 68 -15.82 -9.14 18.34
CA ALA A 68 -16.72 -8.25 19.06
C ALA A 68 -18.21 -8.52 18.77
N GLY A 69 -18.53 -9.52 17.95
CA GLY A 69 -19.90 -9.91 17.61
C GLY A 69 -20.49 -9.21 16.38
N LEU A 70 -19.69 -8.48 15.60
CA LEU A 70 -20.16 -7.87 14.35
C LEU A 70 -20.29 -8.91 13.24
N ASP A 71 -21.37 -8.81 12.47
CA ASP A 71 -21.46 -9.46 11.16
C ASP A 71 -20.39 -8.85 10.23
N ILE A 72 -19.61 -9.72 9.58
CA ILE A 72 -18.56 -9.33 8.65
C ILE A 72 -19.03 -8.34 7.58
N ASP A 73 -20.21 -8.55 7.01
CA ASP A 73 -20.71 -7.74 5.91
C ASP A 73 -21.27 -6.39 6.40
N LYS A 74 -21.43 -6.21 7.71
CA LYS A 74 -21.85 -4.94 8.31
C LYS A 74 -20.73 -3.90 8.34
N PHE A 75 -19.48 -4.32 8.51
CA PHE A 75 -18.35 -3.40 8.76
C PHE A 75 -17.19 -3.54 7.77
N SER A 76 -16.92 -4.71 7.21
CA SER A 76 -15.67 -4.95 6.48
C SER A 76 -15.54 -4.10 5.20
N ALA A 77 -16.65 -3.79 4.53
CA ALA A 77 -16.68 -2.88 3.38
C ALA A 77 -16.25 -1.42 3.70
N ARG A 78 -16.07 -1.08 4.98
CA ARG A 78 -15.57 0.21 5.47
C ARG A 78 -14.08 0.23 5.73
N ILE A 79 -13.44 -0.93 5.81
CA ILE A 79 -11.98 -1.03 5.90
C ILE A 79 -11.40 -0.54 4.59
N THR A 80 -10.39 0.33 4.68
CA THR A 80 -9.59 0.76 3.54
C THR A 80 -8.13 0.37 3.74
N PHE A 81 -7.41 0.43 2.64
CA PHE A 81 -5.97 0.31 2.59
C PHE A 81 -5.38 1.65 2.13
N ASN A 82 -4.10 1.87 2.34
CA ASN A 82 -3.41 3.10 1.95
C ASN A 82 -1.94 2.85 1.63
N ASP A 83 -1.45 3.60 0.64
CA ASP A 83 -0.05 3.79 0.28
C ASP A 83 0.72 2.46 0.19
N SER A 84 0.25 1.56 -0.67
CA SER A 84 0.79 0.20 -0.74
C SER A 84 1.99 0.08 -1.69
N SER A 85 2.22 1.12 -2.50
CA SER A 85 3.32 1.26 -3.45
C SER A 85 4.32 2.34 -3.01
N GLY A 86 5.48 2.40 -3.67
CA GLY A 86 6.47 3.43 -3.38
C GLY A 86 7.75 3.31 -4.21
N SER A 87 7.61 2.95 -5.48
CA SER A 87 8.76 2.75 -6.36
C SER A 87 8.47 3.20 -7.78
N LEU A 88 9.53 3.56 -8.51
CA LEU A 88 9.50 3.82 -9.94
C LEU A 88 9.42 2.54 -10.80
N GLU A 89 9.50 1.35 -10.20
CA GLU A 89 9.29 0.07 -10.90
C GLU A 89 7.80 -0.17 -11.24
N MET A 90 7.24 0.68 -12.10
CA MET A 90 5.81 0.75 -12.42
C MET A 90 5.13 -0.61 -12.62
N PHE A 91 5.69 -1.50 -13.45
CA PHE A 91 5.07 -2.80 -13.71
C PHE A 91 4.95 -3.68 -12.47
N LYS A 92 5.94 -3.63 -11.55
CA LYS A 92 5.90 -4.40 -10.30
C LYS A 92 4.90 -3.81 -9.31
N GLU A 93 4.79 -2.49 -9.25
CA GLU A 93 3.79 -1.82 -8.39
C GLU A 93 2.36 -2.06 -8.90
N ILE A 94 2.13 -2.01 -10.22
CA ILE A 94 0.84 -2.39 -10.83
C ILE A 94 0.53 -3.86 -10.53
N ALA A 95 1.51 -4.75 -10.71
CA ALA A 95 1.34 -6.19 -10.45
C ALA A 95 1.01 -6.47 -8.98
N TYR A 96 1.64 -5.74 -8.05
CA TYR A 96 1.34 -5.79 -6.61
C TYR A 96 -0.12 -5.45 -6.33
N LEU A 97 -0.63 -4.35 -6.90
CA LEU A 97 -2.00 -3.90 -6.62
C LEU A 97 -3.04 -4.89 -7.17
N ARG A 98 -2.76 -5.51 -8.33
CA ARG A 98 -3.57 -6.61 -8.88
C ARG A 98 -3.56 -7.83 -7.95
N ALA A 99 -2.39 -8.22 -7.45
CA ALA A 99 -2.23 -9.32 -6.50
C ALA A 99 -2.98 -9.03 -5.18
N ALA A 100 -2.81 -7.84 -4.60
CA ALA A 100 -3.47 -7.42 -3.37
C ALA A 100 -5.00 -7.51 -3.47
N ARG A 101 -5.58 -7.03 -4.56
CA ARG A 101 -7.03 -7.15 -4.83
C ARG A 101 -7.49 -8.60 -4.86
N ARG A 102 -6.78 -9.46 -5.60
CA ARG A 102 -7.12 -10.89 -5.75
C ARG A 102 -6.99 -11.65 -4.43
N MET A 103 -5.90 -11.42 -3.70
CA MET A 103 -5.66 -12.02 -2.39
C MET A 103 -6.69 -11.57 -1.35
N TRP A 104 -6.97 -10.27 -1.24
CA TRP A 104 -7.94 -9.76 -0.27
C TRP A 104 -9.34 -10.31 -0.50
N ALA A 105 -9.79 -10.33 -1.76
CA ALA A 105 -11.08 -10.92 -2.11
C ALA A 105 -11.16 -12.40 -1.69
N LYS A 106 -10.08 -13.16 -1.90
CA LYS A 106 -9.96 -14.56 -1.48
C LYS A 106 -9.98 -14.71 0.04
N ILE A 107 -9.23 -13.88 0.77
CA ILE A 107 -9.20 -13.85 2.24
C ILE A 107 -10.62 -13.63 2.78
N MET A 108 -11.29 -12.58 2.32
CA MET A 108 -12.62 -12.22 2.81
C MET A 108 -13.66 -13.30 2.53
N LYS A 109 -13.60 -13.91 1.34
CA LYS A 109 -14.53 -14.98 0.94
C LYS A 109 -14.25 -16.31 1.65
N GLU A 110 -13.01 -16.79 1.63
CA GLU A 110 -12.66 -18.15 2.05
C GLU A 110 -12.38 -18.24 3.55
N ARG A 111 -11.65 -17.27 4.13
CA ARG A 111 -11.28 -17.29 5.55
C ARG A 111 -12.41 -16.81 6.44
N PHE A 112 -13.16 -15.82 5.99
CA PHE A 112 -14.17 -15.15 6.82
C PHE A 112 -15.61 -15.31 6.34
N GLY A 113 -15.83 -15.94 5.17
CA GLY A 113 -17.18 -16.26 4.70
C GLY A 113 -18.02 -15.05 4.32
N ALA A 114 -17.40 -13.94 3.91
CA ALA A 114 -18.11 -12.76 3.39
C ALA A 114 -19.08 -13.16 2.28
N LYS A 115 -20.32 -12.67 2.33
CA LYS A 115 -21.35 -12.97 1.33
C LYS A 115 -21.57 -11.78 0.41
N ASP A 116 -21.42 -10.56 0.93
CA ASP A 116 -21.51 -9.34 0.15
C ASP A 116 -20.22 -9.13 -0.68
N PRO A 117 -20.31 -9.03 -2.02
CA PRO A 117 -19.15 -8.71 -2.85
C PRO A 117 -18.45 -7.40 -2.45
N ARG A 118 -19.17 -6.44 -1.85
CA ARG A 118 -18.61 -5.17 -1.38
C ARG A 118 -17.59 -5.35 -0.25
N SER A 119 -17.74 -6.42 0.55
CA SER A 119 -16.80 -6.80 1.61
C SER A 119 -15.50 -7.38 1.06
N MET A 120 -15.50 -7.84 -0.19
CA MET A 120 -14.33 -8.41 -0.87
C MET A 120 -13.51 -7.36 -1.61
N ILE A 121 -14.00 -6.11 -1.70
CA ILE A 121 -13.30 -5.03 -2.39
C ILE A 121 -12.09 -4.62 -1.56
N TYR A 122 -10.90 -4.78 -2.15
CA TYR A 122 -9.70 -4.13 -1.66
C TYR A 122 -9.75 -2.66 -2.09
N ARG A 123 -10.17 -1.80 -1.17
CA ARG A 123 -10.28 -0.35 -1.40
C ARG A 123 -9.08 0.34 -0.80
N ASP A 124 -8.08 0.55 -1.63
CA ASP A 124 -6.91 1.35 -1.29
C ASP A 124 -7.13 2.78 -1.80
N VAL A 125 -6.82 3.77 -0.97
CA VAL A 125 -7.02 5.20 -1.26
C VAL A 125 -5.71 5.94 -1.56
N GLY A 126 -4.56 5.27 -1.39
CA GLY A 126 -3.23 5.89 -1.54
C GLY A 126 -2.54 5.60 -2.88
N GLY A 127 -3.12 4.74 -3.72
CA GLY A 127 -2.68 4.62 -5.10
C GLY A 127 -1.40 3.82 -5.34
N CYS A 128 -0.81 4.09 -6.49
CA CYS A 128 0.37 3.47 -7.06
C CYS A 128 1.52 4.51 -7.15
N MET A 129 1.57 5.45 -6.21
CA MET A 129 2.55 6.52 -6.19
C MET A 129 4.00 6.00 -6.23
N MET A 130 4.89 6.83 -6.77
CA MET A 130 6.32 6.53 -6.90
C MET A 130 7.08 6.49 -5.55
N GLY A 131 6.48 6.98 -4.46
CA GLY A 131 7.08 7.05 -3.13
C GLY A 131 8.05 8.22 -2.93
N HIS A 132 8.05 8.80 -1.73
CA HIS A 132 8.87 9.97 -1.37
C HIS A 132 10.37 9.70 -1.44
N ASP A 133 10.80 8.47 -1.13
CA ASP A 133 12.20 8.05 -1.14
C ASP A 133 12.89 8.17 -2.51
N ASN A 134 12.10 8.28 -3.58
CA ASN A 134 12.60 8.47 -4.95
C ASN A 134 12.80 9.95 -5.32
N CYS A 135 12.46 10.89 -4.44
CA CYS A 135 12.66 12.32 -4.66
C CYS A 135 14.10 12.74 -4.38
N THR A 136 14.61 13.65 -5.19
CA THR A 136 15.97 14.17 -5.06
C THR A 136 15.97 15.66 -4.76
N VAL A 137 16.79 16.08 -3.79
CA VAL A 137 17.09 17.50 -3.52
C VAL A 137 17.81 18.12 -4.73
N SER A 138 18.77 17.37 -5.30
CA SER A 138 19.45 17.76 -6.51
C SER A 138 18.50 17.70 -7.71
N ARG A 139 18.43 18.81 -8.46
CA ARG A 139 17.57 18.96 -9.66
C ARG A 139 16.11 18.58 -9.36
N PRO A 140 15.43 19.30 -8.44
CA PRO A 140 14.13 18.91 -7.91
C PRO A 140 13.03 18.83 -8.97
N LEU A 141 13.11 19.61 -10.07
CA LEU A 141 12.18 19.49 -11.20
C LEU A 141 12.16 18.09 -11.84
N ASN A 142 13.23 17.28 -11.71
CA ASN A 142 13.20 15.88 -12.16
C ASN A 142 12.20 15.05 -11.37
N ASN A 143 11.86 15.44 -10.13
CA ASN A 143 10.84 14.77 -9.34
C ASN A 143 9.47 14.86 -9.99
N LEU A 144 9.15 15.94 -10.72
CA LEU A 144 7.89 16.01 -11.49
C LEU A 144 7.78 14.85 -12.48
N VAL A 145 8.85 14.57 -13.25
CA VAL A 145 8.86 13.47 -14.22
C VAL A 145 8.65 12.13 -13.52
N ARG A 146 9.29 11.94 -12.37
CA ARG A 146 9.11 10.75 -11.55
C ARG A 146 7.65 10.62 -11.07
N SER A 147 7.03 11.72 -10.64
CA SER A 147 5.64 11.72 -10.16
C SER A 147 4.65 11.48 -11.29
N VAL A 148 4.94 11.96 -12.51
CA VAL A 148 4.17 11.59 -13.71
C VAL A 148 4.23 10.09 -13.99
N ILE A 149 5.38 9.43 -13.81
CA ILE A 149 5.48 7.96 -13.93
C ILE A 149 4.56 7.29 -12.91
N GLY A 150 4.51 7.79 -11.67
CA GLY A 150 3.57 7.35 -10.64
C GLY A 150 2.10 7.53 -11.06
N GLY A 151 1.74 8.70 -11.57
CA GLY A 151 0.38 8.96 -12.05
C GLY A 151 -0.04 8.06 -13.21
N VAL A 152 0.88 7.73 -14.12
CA VAL A 152 0.63 6.73 -15.17
C VAL A 152 0.44 5.34 -14.57
N ALA A 153 1.26 4.96 -13.58
CA ALA A 153 1.10 3.69 -12.87
C ALA A 153 -0.27 3.59 -12.17
N GLU A 154 -0.77 4.69 -11.60
CA GLU A 154 -2.10 4.79 -10.99
C GLU A 154 -3.21 4.56 -12.00
N ALA A 155 -3.16 5.26 -13.14
CA ALA A 155 -4.11 5.08 -14.22
C ALA A 155 -4.20 3.60 -14.64
N LEU A 156 -3.04 2.99 -14.86
CA LEU A 156 -2.92 1.61 -15.36
C LEU A 156 -3.24 0.55 -14.30
N SER A 157 -3.24 0.89 -13.01
CA SER A 157 -3.54 -0.04 -11.91
C SER A 157 -4.98 0.06 -11.40
N GLY A 158 -5.81 0.95 -11.99
CA GLY A 158 -7.22 1.11 -11.66
C GLY A 158 -7.52 2.19 -10.63
N TYR A 159 -6.64 3.19 -10.49
CA TYR A 159 -6.81 4.35 -9.61
C TYR A 159 -7.12 5.61 -10.42
N ILE A 160 -7.60 6.62 -9.71
CA ILE A 160 -7.67 7.98 -10.24
C ILE A 160 -6.23 8.51 -10.26
N PRO A 161 -5.69 8.92 -11.42
CA PRO A 161 -4.31 9.38 -11.52
C PRO A 161 -4.04 10.60 -10.65
N THR A 162 -2.98 10.52 -9.86
CA THR A 162 -2.38 11.61 -9.09
C THR A 162 -0.88 11.63 -9.35
N CYS A 163 -0.31 12.82 -9.54
CA CYS A 163 1.11 12.98 -9.83
C CYS A 163 1.89 13.36 -8.57
N TYR A 164 1.80 12.54 -7.53
CA TYR A 164 2.36 12.83 -6.21
C TYR A 164 3.68 12.05 -5.95
N PRO A 165 4.67 12.62 -5.21
CA PRO A 165 4.66 13.92 -4.54
C PRO A 165 4.99 15.13 -5.45
N PRO A 166 4.69 16.36 -5.02
CA PRO A 166 5.11 17.58 -5.69
C PRO A 166 6.64 17.67 -5.81
N PHE A 167 7.14 18.35 -6.84
CA PHE A 167 8.56 18.25 -7.21
C PHE A 167 9.53 18.77 -6.14
N ASP A 168 9.05 19.67 -5.28
CA ASP A 168 9.79 20.33 -4.20
C ASP A 168 9.59 19.65 -2.83
N GLU A 169 8.94 18.48 -2.76
CA GLU A 169 8.75 17.72 -1.52
C GLU A 169 10.09 17.44 -0.81
N ALA A 170 11.12 17.02 -1.54
CA ALA A 170 12.45 16.77 -0.98
C ALA A 170 13.14 18.03 -0.42
N LEU A 171 12.65 19.23 -0.77
CA LEU A 171 13.19 20.50 -0.27
C LEU A 171 12.50 20.98 1.01
N GLY A 172 11.35 20.41 1.37
CA GLY A 172 10.53 20.90 2.48
C GLY A 172 9.21 20.15 2.62
N LEU A 173 8.09 20.86 2.47
CA LEU A 173 6.73 20.32 2.62
C LEU A 173 5.97 20.19 1.30
N GLY A 174 6.65 20.39 0.16
CA GLY A 174 5.98 20.28 -1.14
C GLY A 174 4.93 21.36 -1.43
N HIS A 175 5.10 22.57 -0.86
CA HIS A 175 4.01 23.53 -0.69
C HIS A 175 4.08 24.74 -1.64
N SER A 176 5.05 24.80 -2.57
CA SER A 176 5.07 25.90 -3.53
C SER A 176 3.84 25.82 -4.43
N MET A 177 3.27 26.99 -4.75
CA MET A 177 2.09 27.07 -5.62
C MET A 177 2.39 26.49 -7.00
N GLU A 178 3.62 26.67 -7.49
CA GLU A 178 4.08 26.11 -8.76
C GLU A 178 4.11 24.57 -8.73
N ALA A 179 4.65 23.96 -7.66
CA ALA A 179 4.69 22.50 -7.56
C ALA A 179 3.30 21.89 -7.48
N ILE A 180 2.41 22.45 -6.64
CA ILE A 180 1.02 22.01 -6.52
C ILE A 180 0.28 22.16 -7.86
N GLN A 181 0.49 23.27 -8.56
CA GLN A 181 -0.16 23.50 -9.86
C GLN A 181 0.30 22.48 -10.91
N LEU A 182 1.62 22.26 -11.04
CA LEU A 182 2.18 21.28 -11.98
C LEU A 182 1.75 19.85 -11.67
N GLU A 183 1.66 19.49 -10.38
CA GLU A 183 1.15 18.21 -9.92
C GLU A 183 -0.29 17.96 -10.44
N GLN A 184 -1.17 18.93 -10.21
CA GLN A 184 -2.58 18.84 -10.60
C GLN A 184 -2.75 18.86 -12.12
N ASP A 185 -1.99 19.69 -12.83
CA ASP A 185 -2.06 19.78 -14.28
C ASP A 185 -1.58 18.49 -14.93
N ALA A 186 -0.49 17.90 -14.43
CA ALA A 186 -0.03 16.60 -14.91
C ALA A 186 -1.09 15.50 -14.69
N ALA A 187 -1.75 15.46 -13.53
CA ALA A 187 -2.83 14.51 -13.27
C ALA A 187 -4.02 14.71 -14.24
N ARG A 188 -4.39 15.96 -14.53
CA ARG A 188 -5.44 16.30 -15.51
C ARG A 188 -5.07 15.88 -16.93
N ILE A 189 -3.83 16.10 -17.35
CA ILE A 189 -3.34 15.67 -18.66
C ILE A 189 -3.45 14.14 -18.79
N ILE A 190 -3.02 13.38 -17.78
CA ILE A 190 -3.16 11.92 -17.78
C ILE A 190 -4.63 11.51 -17.90
N MET A 191 -5.50 12.16 -17.13
CA MET A 191 -6.92 11.78 -17.03
C MET A 191 -7.75 12.15 -18.25
N PHE A 192 -7.49 13.31 -18.87
CA PHE A 192 -8.37 13.90 -19.88
C PHE A 192 -7.74 14.02 -21.27
N GLU A 193 -6.42 13.98 -21.39
CA GLU A 193 -5.72 14.16 -22.67
C GLU A 193 -5.00 12.88 -23.14
N ALA A 194 -4.46 12.09 -22.21
CA ALA A 194 -3.66 10.91 -22.54
C ALA A 194 -4.49 9.64 -22.84
N GLY A 195 -5.81 9.64 -22.57
CA GLY A 195 -6.69 8.48 -22.78
C GLY A 195 -6.41 7.28 -21.87
N LEU A 196 -5.57 7.45 -20.84
CA LEU A 196 -5.17 6.35 -19.95
C LEU A 196 -6.32 5.85 -19.05
N CYS A 197 -7.40 6.61 -18.95
CA CYS A 197 -8.60 6.25 -18.20
C CYS A 197 -9.74 5.67 -19.06
N ASP A 198 -9.53 5.49 -20.37
CA ASP A 198 -10.59 5.06 -21.30
C ASP A 198 -10.89 3.55 -21.24
N VAL A 199 -9.93 2.75 -20.75
CA VAL A 199 -10.02 1.28 -20.70
C VAL A 199 -9.68 0.79 -19.30
N VAL A 200 -10.50 -0.12 -18.77
CA VAL A 200 -10.25 -0.77 -17.47
C VAL A 200 -9.20 -1.88 -17.63
N ASP A 201 -8.20 -1.88 -16.74
CA ASP A 201 -7.08 -2.85 -16.68
C ASP A 201 -6.47 -3.14 -18.08
N PRO A 202 -5.94 -2.11 -18.79
CA PRO A 202 -5.43 -2.28 -20.16
C PRO A 202 -4.21 -3.20 -20.25
N LEU A 203 -3.59 -3.54 -19.11
CA LEU A 203 -2.47 -4.48 -19.02
C LEU A 203 -2.92 -5.94 -18.84
N ALA A 204 -4.24 -6.21 -18.75
CA ALA A 204 -4.78 -7.56 -18.68
C ALA A 204 -4.32 -8.40 -19.88
N GLY A 205 -3.81 -9.59 -19.60
CA GLY A 205 -3.25 -10.51 -20.60
C GLY A 205 -1.80 -10.22 -21.00
N SER A 206 -1.18 -9.16 -20.50
CA SER A 206 0.27 -8.96 -20.66
C SER A 206 1.03 -10.08 -19.94
N TYR A 207 1.74 -10.93 -20.70
CA TYR A 207 2.49 -12.06 -20.14
C TYR A 207 3.39 -11.67 -18.97
N TYR A 208 4.04 -10.51 -19.07
CA TYR A 208 4.95 -10.03 -18.04
C TYR A 208 4.21 -9.58 -16.77
N VAL A 209 3.14 -8.79 -16.91
CA VAL A 209 2.40 -8.27 -15.75
C VAL A 209 1.64 -9.39 -15.06
N GLU A 210 1.04 -10.32 -15.81
CA GLU A 210 0.38 -11.49 -15.22
C GLU A 210 1.36 -12.38 -14.45
N TYR A 211 2.54 -12.66 -15.03
CA TYR A 211 3.60 -13.41 -14.34
C TYR A 211 4.05 -12.73 -13.04
N LEU A 212 4.30 -11.41 -13.09
CA LEU A 212 4.66 -10.65 -11.88
C LEU A 212 3.55 -10.68 -10.83
N THR A 213 2.29 -10.55 -11.23
CA THR A 213 1.14 -10.60 -10.33
C THR A 213 1.06 -11.94 -9.61
N ASP A 214 1.28 -13.05 -10.33
CA ASP A 214 1.25 -14.40 -9.74
C ASP A 214 2.43 -14.64 -8.79
N GLU A 215 3.64 -14.21 -9.14
CA GLU A 215 4.81 -14.36 -8.26
C GLU A 215 4.69 -13.54 -6.98
N LEU A 216 4.19 -12.29 -7.09
CA LEU A 216 3.93 -11.44 -5.92
C LEU A 216 2.85 -12.03 -5.03
N GLU A 217 1.75 -12.54 -5.60
CA GLU A 217 0.71 -13.20 -4.82
C GLU A 217 1.27 -14.41 -4.06
N LYS A 218 2.04 -15.26 -4.74
CA LYS A 218 2.67 -16.44 -4.11
C LYS A 218 3.56 -16.02 -2.94
N ALA A 219 4.40 -15.01 -3.12
CA ALA A 219 5.25 -14.49 -2.05
C ALA A 219 4.43 -13.92 -0.88
N GLY A 220 3.37 -13.17 -1.17
CA GLY A 220 2.45 -12.63 -0.17
C GLY A 220 1.77 -13.72 0.67
N TRP A 221 1.32 -14.82 0.03
CA TRP A 221 0.72 -15.96 0.73
C TRP A 221 1.69 -16.67 1.67
N GLU A 222 2.95 -16.86 1.27
CA GLU A 222 3.96 -17.48 2.14
C GLU A 222 4.21 -16.65 3.41
N ILE A 223 4.18 -15.32 3.28
CA ILE A 223 4.33 -14.42 4.43
C ILE A 223 3.10 -14.48 5.35
N ILE A 224 1.88 -14.44 4.78
CA ILE A 224 0.65 -14.60 5.57
C ILE A 224 0.65 -15.94 6.31
N LYS A 225 1.04 -17.03 5.64
CA LYS A 225 1.13 -18.36 6.24
C LYS A 225 2.13 -18.41 7.40
N LYS A 226 3.31 -17.79 7.25
CA LYS A 226 4.30 -17.67 8.32
C LYS A 226 3.73 -16.91 9.52
N ILE A 227 3.01 -15.81 9.27
CA ILE A 227 2.34 -15.03 10.33
C ILE A 227 1.24 -15.85 11.02
N ASP A 228 0.43 -16.59 10.27
CA ASP A 228 -0.61 -17.45 10.83
C ASP A 228 -0.01 -18.56 11.72
N GLN A 229 1.11 -19.16 11.32
CA GLN A 229 1.83 -20.16 12.13
C GLN A 229 2.33 -19.60 13.46
N MET A 230 2.58 -18.30 13.53
CA MET A 230 2.98 -17.61 14.77
C MET A 230 1.80 -17.25 15.68
N GLY A 231 0.56 -17.56 15.27
CA GLY A 231 -0.66 -17.16 15.99
C GLY A 231 -1.27 -15.85 15.49
N GLY A 232 -0.89 -15.39 14.30
CA GLY A 232 -1.41 -14.19 13.66
C GLY A 232 -0.56 -12.95 13.90
N MET A 233 -0.98 -11.84 13.28
CA MET A 233 -0.17 -10.61 13.20
C MET A 233 0.13 -9.99 14.57
N VAL A 234 -0.79 -10.08 15.53
CA VAL A 234 -0.57 -9.57 16.90
C VAL A 234 0.59 -10.29 17.57
N ALA A 235 0.61 -11.62 17.54
CA ALA A 235 1.69 -12.43 18.11
C ALA A 235 3.02 -12.21 17.37
N ALA A 236 2.97 -12.04 16.04
CA ALA A 236 4.14 -11.72 15.23
C ALA A 236 4.79 -10.38 15.66
N ILE A 237 3.99 -9.37 15.98
CA ILE A 237 4.48 -8.08 16.52
C ILE A 237 5.04 -8.25 17.93
N GLU A 238 4.33 -8.92 18.84
CA GLU A 238 4.78 -9.09 20.24
C GLU A 238 6.10 -9.87 20.34
N SER A 239 6.33 -10.82 19.44
CA SER A 239 7.60 -11.56 19.35
C SER A 239 8.76 -10.72 18.77
N GLY A 240 8.50 -9.51 18.30
CA GLY A 240 9.45 -8.63 17.60
C GLY A 240 9.86 -9.15 16.22
N TRP A 241 9.16 -10.15 15.67
CA TRP A 241 9.52 -10.74 14.38
C TRP A 241 9.35 -9.76 13.23
N LEU A 242 8.25 -9.01 13.22
CA LEU A 242 7.97 -8.03 12.18
C LEU A 242 9.10 -6.99 12.06
N ASP A 243 9.50 -6.39 13.18
CA ASP A 243 10.56 -5.37 13.19
C ASP A 243 11.90 -5.94 12.75
N ARG A 244 12.23 -7.20 13.12
CA ARG A 244 13.46 -7.86 12.67
C ARG A 244 13.48 -8.12 11.17
N GLU A 245 12.37 -8.55 10.58
CA GLU A 245 12.30 -8.80 9.13
C GLU A 245 12.41 -7.50 8.32
N ILE A 246 11.75 -6.43 8.78
CA ILE A 246 11.87 -5.10 8.16
C ILE A 246 13.31 -4.59 8.27
N ALA A 247 13.92 -4.65 9.46
CA ALA A 247 15.30 -4.21 9.67
C ALA A 247 16.31 -5.01 8.82
N LYS A 248 16.07 -6.32 8.65
CA LYS A 248 16.89 -7.16 7.78
C LYS A 248 16.80 -6.69 6.32
N SER A 249 15.59 -6.47 5.81
CA SER A 249 15.41 -6.00 4.43
C SER A 249 15.97 -4.59 4.21
N ALA A 250 15.84 -3.70 5.19
CA ALA A 250 16.44 -2.38 5.16
C ALA A 250 17.97 -2.40 5.05
N TYR A 251 18.62 -3.45 5.59
CA TYR A 251 20.06 -3.65 5.47
C TYR A 251 20.45 -4.30 4.13
N ASP A 252 19.73 -5.35 3.73
CA ASP A 252 20.09 -6.19 2.57
C ASP A 252 19.82 -5.51 1.22
N ILE A 253 18.72 -4.74 1.10
CA ILE A 253 18.29 -4.15 -0.17
C ILE A 253 19.29 -3.09 -0.68
N PRO A 254 19.71 -2.09 0.13
CA PRO A 254 20.69 -1.11 -0.33
C PRO A 254 22.03 -1.73 -0.70
N LEU A 255 22.47 -2.76 0.03
CA LEU A 255 23.72 -3.47 -0.26
C LEU A 255 23.66 -4.17 -1.63
N ALA A 256 22.55 -4.83 -1.93
CA ALA A 256 22.33 -5.45 -3.24
C ALA A 256 22.31 -4.40 -4.38
N LEU A 257 21.81 -3.19 -4.12
CA LEU A 257 21.79 -2.08 -5.08
C LEU A 257 23.16 -1.42 -5.28
N SER A 258 23.98 -1.33 -4.22
CA SER A 258 25.35 -0.81 -4.33
C SER A 258 26.27 -1.74 -5.12
N ASP A 259 26.07 -3.05 -4.97
CA ASP A 259 26.83 -4.06 -5.72
C ASP A 259 26.38 -4.14 -7.20
N SER A 260 25.16 -3.70 -7.49
CA SER A 260 24.56 -3.69 -8.83
C SER A 260 24.56 -2.30 -9.48
N THR A 261 25.65 -1.53 -9.39
CA THR A 261 25.89 -0.30 -10.19
C THR A 261 24.65 0.59 -10.41
N SER A 262 23.89 0.89 -9.34
CA SER A 262 22.67 1.70 -9.43
C SER A 262 23.01 3.18 -9.65
N ALA A 263 22.89 3.64 -10.89
CA ALA A 263 22.98 5.05 -11.27
C ALA A 263 21.67 5.80 -10.93
N LEU A 264 21.51 6.20 -9.67
CA LEU A 264 20.68 7.38 -9.39
C LEU A 264 21.42 8.57 -10.04
N MET A 265 20.93 9.04 -11.20
CA MET A 265 21.56 10.07 -12.07
C MET A 265 21.83 11.44 -11.40
N SER A 266 21.76 11.57 -10.08
CA SER A 266 21.96 12.83 -9.37
C SER A 266 22.48 12.71 -7.93
N SER A 267 22.84 11.52 -7.43
CA SER A 267 23.50 11.43 -6.10
C SER A 267 25.03 11.56 -6.18
N THR A 268 25.58 11.60 -7.39
CA THR A 268 27.01 11.78 -7.67
C THR A 268 27.24 12.98 -8.59
N SER A 269 27.07 14.19 -8.07
CA SER A 269 27.82 15.40 -8.50
C SER A 269 27.58 16.55 -7.54
#